data_AF-A0A1X1RN56-F1
#
_entry.id   AF-A0A1X1RN56-F1
#
_cell.length_a   1.000
_cell.length_b   1.000
_cell.length_c   1.000
_cell.angle_alpha   90.00
_cell.angle_beta   90.00
_cell.angle_gamma   90.00
#
_symmetry.space_group_name_H-M   'P 1'
#
loop_
_entity.id
_entity.type
_entity.pdbx_description
1 polymer ?
#
loop_
_entity_poly.entity_id
_entity_poly.type
_entity_poly.pdbx_seq_one_letter_code
_entity_poly.pdbx_strand_id
1 'polypeptide(L)'
;MREVKTMNKYQRQMRMQQTAVGVLRRDPSLLNDPRLLDRLDTISEHTFGEPYRQCIERWRSLLQRGDLDTLSHMVLEDSEYGGYLRTVSPLGMLLTGEQRRAVVYGNALVAA
;
A
#
# COMPACT_ATOMS: atom_id res chain seq x y z
N MET A 1 20.30 22.97 8.75
CA MET A 1 20.09 21.51 8.77
C MET A 1 18.59 21.27 8.94
N ARG A 2 17.86 20.71 7.96
CA ARG A 2 16.46 20.32 8.19
C ARG A 2 16.48 19.08 9.07
N GLU A 3 15.86 19.17 10.23
CA GLU A 3 15.63 18.02 11.11
C GLU A 3 14.73 17.04 10.34
N VAL A 4 15.32 15.94 9.85
CA VAL A 4 14.55 14.85 9.25
C VAL A 4 13.86 14.15 10.41
N LYS A 5 12.64 14.58 10.73
CA LYS A 5 11.82 13.92 11.74
C LYS A 5 11.60 12.48 11.27
N THR A 6 12.22 11.52 11.96
CA THR A 6 12.12 10.10 11.61
C THR A 6 10.64 9.70 11.57
N MET A 7 10.14 9.37 10.38
CA MET A 7 8.75 8.96 10.21
C MET A 7 8.47 7.69 11.01
N ASN A 8 7.38 7.67 11.78
CA ASN A 8 6.98 6.46 12.50
C ASN A 8 6.43 5.39 11.53
N LYS A 9 6.18 4.17 12.02
CA LYS A 9 5.69 3.06 11.19
C LYS A 9 4.40 3.41 10.44
N TYR A 10 3.47 4.07 11.12
CA TYR A 10 2.18 4.49 10.57
C TYR A 10 2.35 5.46 9.40
N GLN A 11 3.15 6.51 9.60
CA GLN A 11 3.47 7.51 8.58
C GLN A 11 4.17 6.88 7.38
N ARG A 12 5.09 5.93 7.61
CA ARG A 12 5.76 5.19 6.53
C ARG A 12 4.78 4.37 5.71
N GLN A 13 3.87 3.64 6.35
CA GLN A 13 2.85 2.85 5.67
C GLN A 13 1.89 3.74 4.87
N MET A 14 1.43 4.85 5.43
CA MET A 14 0.60 5.83 4.73
C MET A 14 1.31 6.37 3.48
N ARG A 15 2.56 6.83 3.62
CA ARG A 15 3.32 7.37 2.48
C ARG A 15 3.63 6.32 1.41
N MET A 16 3.85 5.06 1.82
CA MET A 16 3.98 3.94 0.89
C MET A 16 2.71 3.76 0.05
N GLN A 17 1.53 3.76 0.68
CA GLN A 17 0.26 3.64 -0.05
C GLN A 17 -0.03 4.85 -0.93
N GLN A 18 0.26 6.07 -0.48
CA GLN A 18 0.13 7.26 -1.32
C GLN A 18 0.98 7.14 -2.59
N THR A 19 2.20 6.63 -2.45
CA THR A 19 3.10 6.42 -3.60
C THR A 19 2.56 5.34 -4.53
N ALA A 20 2.08 4.22 -3.98
CA ALA A 20 1.55 3.12 -4.77
C ALA A 20 0.24 3.48 -5.49
N VAL A 21 -0.66 4.22 -4.83
CA VAL A 21 -1.86 4.80 -5.46
C VAL A 21 -1.46 5.79 -6.56
N GLY A 22 -0.41 6.58 -6.35
CA GLY A 22 0.14 7.44 -7.41
C GLY A 22 0.63 6.65 -8.64
N VAL A 23 1.25 5.48 -8.44
CA VAL A 23 1.62 4.57 -9.52
C VAL A 23 0.38 4.01 -10.22
N LEU A 24 -0.59 3.49 -9.46
CA LEU A 24 -1.83 2.93 -10.00
C LEU A 24 -2.67 3.97 -10.75
N ARG A 25 -2.67 5.24 -10.33
CA ARG A 25 -3.38 6.31 -11.06
C ARG A 25 -2.74 6.64 -12.39
N ARG A 26 -1.44 6.44 -12.53
CA ARG A 26 -0.71 6.64 -13.80
C ARG A 26 -0.87 5.44 -14.72
N ASP A 27 -0.94 4.24 -14.15
CA ASP A 27 -1.18 3.00 -14.87
C ASP A 27 -2.16 2.10 -14.10
N PRO A 28 -3.48 2.27 -14.34
CA PRO A 28 -4.51 1.47 -13.67
C PRO A 28 -4.46 -0.02 -14.04
N SER A 29 -3.82 -0.38 -15.16
CA SER A 29 -3.74 -1.78 -15.60
C SER A 29 -2.92 -2.64 -14.63
N LEU A 30 -2.00 -2.03 -13.88
CA LEU A 30 -1.22 -2.68 -12.83
C LEU A 30 -2.07 -3.26 -11.70
N LEU A 31 -3.31 -2.79 -11.52
CA LEU A 31 -4.23 -3.36 -10.54
C LEU A 31 -4.64 -4.80 -10.88
N ASN A 32 -4.56 -5.16 -12.16
CA ASN A 32 -4.85 -6.52 -12.66
C ASN A 32 -3.61 -7.42 -12.70
N ASP A 33 -2.46 -6.97 -12.17
CA ASP A 33 -1.26 -7.80 -12.12
C ASP A 33 -1.51 -9.03 -11.22
N PRO A 34 -1.48 -10.26 -11.76
CA PRO A 34 -1.80 -11.46 -10.99
C PRO A 34 -0.87 -11.65 -9.78
N ARG A 35 0.35 -11.10 -9.86
CA ARG A 35 1.33 -11.18 -8.77
C ARG A 35 0.86 -10.43 -7.51
N LEU A 36 -0.12 -9.51 -7.61
CA LEU A 36 -0.73 -8.87 -6.44
C LEU A 36 -1.52 -9.87 -5.59
N LEU A 37 -2.23 -10.81 -6.23
CA LEU A 37 -2.94 -11.88 -5.53
C LEU A 37 -1.96 -12.89 -4.93
N ASP A 38 -0.93 -13.30 -5.68
CA ASP A 38 0.12 -14.19 -5.16
C ASP A 38 0.83 -13.56 -3.95
N ARG A 39 1.09 -12.25 -4.02
CA ARG A 39 1.71 -11.52 -2.92
C ARG A 39 0.79 -11.46 -1.70
N LEU A 40 -0.51 -11.31 -1.90
CA LEU A 40 -1.50 -11.31 -0.84
C LEU A 40 -1.61 -12.70 -0.19
N ASP A 41 -1.50 -13.78 -0.97
CA ASP A 41 -1.44 -15.15 -0.47
C ASP A 41 -0.23 -15.33 0.46
N THR A 42 0.97 -14.91 0.02
CA THR A 42 2.18 -14.93 0.87
C THR A 42 2.01 -14.09 2.14
N ILE A 43 1.36 -12.93 2.07
CA ILE A 43 1.08 -12.11 3.26
C ILE A 43 0.15 -12.87 4.21
N SER A 44 -0.85 -13.58 3.68
CA SER A 44 -1.85 -14.31 4.47
C SER A 44 -1.25 -15.45 5.29
N GLU A 45 -0.25 -16.16 4.75
CA GLU A 45 0.44 -17.26 5.42
C GLU A 45 1.18 -16.82 6.70
N HIS A 46 1.58 -15.55 6.76
CA HIS A 46 2.36 -14.99 7.87
C HIS A 46 1.56 -14.02 8.75
N THR A 47 0.27 -13.85 8.47
CA THR A 47 -0.58 -12.87 9.15
C THR A 47 -1.55 -13.56 10.10
N PHE A 48 -1.50 -13.16 11.37
CA PHE A 48 -2.34 -13.72 12.42
C PHE A 48 -3.22 -12.65 13.05
N GLY A 49 -4.38 -13.06 13.57
CA GLY A 49 -5.36 -12.18 14.19
C GLY A 49 -6.52 -11.85 13.27
N GLU A 50 -7.72 -11.84 13.85
CA GLU A 50 -8.98 -11.69 13.12
C GLU A 50 -9.09 -10.38 12.32
N PRO A 51 -8.70 -9.20 12.84
CA PRO A 51 -8.79 -7.96 12.07
C PRO A 51 -7.97 -7.98 10.77
N TYR A 52 -6.81 -8.64 10.79
CA TYR A 52 -5.94 -8.71 9.61
C TYR A 52 -6.43 -9.72 8.57
N ARG A 53 -7.03 -10.84 9.00
CA ARG A 53 -7.68 -11.79 8.09
C ARG A 53 -8.82 -11.14 7.33
N GLN A 54 -9.65 -10.36 8.02
CA GLN A 54 -10.72 -9.59 7.38
C GLN A 54 -10.16 -8.56 6.38
N CYS A 55 -9.04 -7.93 6.68
CA CYS A 55 -8.36 -7.03 5.74
C CYS A 55 -7.81 -7.77 4.51
N ILE A 56 -7.30 -9.00 4.66
CA ILE A 56 -6.83 -9.83 3.54
C ILE A 56 -7.99 -10.19 2.62
N GLU A 57 -9.12 -10.64 3.17
CA GLU A 57 -10.31 -10.92 2.37
C GLU A 57 -10.84 -9.66 1.68
N ARG A 58 -10.78 -8.52 2.37
CA ARG A 58 -11.12 -7.24 1.74
C ARG A 58 -10.19 -6.91 0.57
N TRP A 59 -8.88 -7.12 0.72
CA TRP A 59 -7.91 -6.92 -0.36
C TRP A 59 -8.21 -7.82 -1.56
N ARG A 60 -8.52 -9.10 -1.35
CA ARG A 60 -8.92 -10.01 -2.44
C ARG A 60 -10.09 -9.43 -3.23
N SER A 61 -11.14 -9.00 -2.52
CA SER A 61 -12.31 -8.42 -3.17
C SER A 61 -12.01 -7.13 -3.93
N LEU A 62 -11.17 -6.25 -3.38
CA LEU A 62 -10.77 -5.00 -4.04
C LEU A 62 -9.97 -5.26 -5.33
N LEU A 63 -9.01 -6.18 -5.28
CA LEU A 63 -8.21 -6.57 -6.44
C LEU A 63 -9.05 -7.22 -7.53
N GLN A 64 -9.94 -8.15 -7.15
CA GLN A 64 -10.84 -8.83 -8.10
C GLN A 64 -11.84 -7.89 -8.78
N ARG A 65 -12.30 -6.85 -8.06
CA ARG A 65 -13.22 -5.84 -8.62
C ARG A 65 -12.51 -4.87 -9.55
N GLY A 66 -11.19 -4.71 -9.43
CA GLY A 66 -10.44 -3.71 -10.19
C GLY A 66 -10.86 -2.26 -9.88
N ASP A 67 -11.51 -2.02 -8.75
CA ASP A 67 -12.04 -0.70 -8.38
C ASP A 67 -10.95 0.13 -7.69
N LEU A 68 -10.20 0.88 -8.50
CA LEU A 68 -9.11 1.73 -8.04
C LEU A 68 -9.60 2.85 -7.11
N ASP A 69 -10.80 3.41 -7.34
CA ASP A 69 -11.29 4.54 -6.55
C ASP A 69 -11.65 4.09 -5.14
N THR A 70 -12.41 3.01 -5.02
CA THR A 70 -12.75 2.41 -3.71
C THR A 70 -11.48 1.96 -3.00
N LEU A 71 -10.56 1.28 -3.69
CA LEU A 71 -9.29 0.87 -3.12
C LEU A 71 -8.51 2.07 -2.58
N SER A 72 -8.34 3.11 -3.40
CA SER A 72 -7.57 4.31 -3.05
C SER A 72 -8.16 5.01 -1.84
N HIS A 73 -9.50 5.12 -1.78
CA HIS A 73 -10.18 5.72 -0.64
C HIS A 73 -9.89 4.95 0.65
N MET A 74 -10.05 3.62 0.63
CA MET A 74 -9.88 2.78 1.81
C MET A 74 -8.44 2.77 2.34
N VAL A 75 -7.45 2.63 1.46
CA VAL A 75 -6.04 2.50 1.89
C VAL A 75 -5.43 3.83 2.35
N LEU A 76 -6.02 4.95 1.95
CA LEU A 76 -5.61 6.30 2.34
C LEU A 76 -6.43 6.87 3.51
N GLU A 77 -7.45 6.16 3.97
CA GLU A 77 -8.25 6.56 5.11
C GLU A 77 -7.40 6.62 6.39
N ASP A 78 -7.47 7.76 7.09
CA ASP A 78 -6.80 7.96 8.39
C ASP A 78 -7.65 7.37 9.52
N SER A 79 -7.88 6.06 9.44
CA SER A 79 -8.66 5.28 10.40
C SER A 79 -7.84 4.09 10.91
N GLU A 80 -8.27 3.51 12.04
CA GLU A 80 -7.68 2.28 12.57
C GLU A 80 -7.79 1.14 11.54
N TYR A 81 -8.96 1.01 10.92
CA TYR A 81 -9.21 0.04 9.86
C TYR A 81 -8.30 0.26 8.65
N GLY A 82 -8.14 1.51 8.20
CA GLY A 82 -7.16 1.88 7.18
C GLY A 82 -5.74 1.47 7.58
N GLY A 83 -5.37 1.63 8.85
CA GLY A 83 -4.09 1.17 9.39
C GLY A 83 -3.88 -0.34 9.28
N TYR A 84 -4.91 -1.14 9.59
CA TYR A 84 -4.88 -2.58 9.39
C TYR A 84 -4.76 -2.96 7.92
N LEU A 85 -5.56 -2.34 7.05
CA LEU A 85 -5.51 -2.54 5.59
C LEU A 85 -4.12 -2.27 5.01
N ARG A 86 -3.50 -1.15 5.43
CA ARG A 86 -2.14 -0.77 5.02
C ARG A 86 -1.08 -1.77 5.47
N THR A 87 -1.28 -2.41 6.62
CA THR A 87 -0.32 -3.37 7.19
C THR A 87 -0.23 -4.64 6.36
N VAL A 88 -1.33 -5.08 5.75
CA VAL A 88 -1.38 -6.27 4.89
C VAL A 88 -1.46 -5.94 3.39
N SER A 89 -1.04 -4.73 3.01
CA SER A 89 -1.14 -4.26 1.61
C SER A 89 -0.15 -4.99 0.69
N PRO A 90 -0.60 -5.54 -0.45
CA PRO A 90 0.28 -6.09 -1.47
C PRO A 90 0.94 -4.99 -2.33
N LEU A 91 0.42 -3.76 -2.33
CA LEU A 91 0.80 -2.71 -3.28
C LEU A 91 2.25 -2.24 -3.17
N GLY A 92 2.93 -2.51 -2.05
CA GLY A 92 4.35 -2.22 -1.92
C GLY A 92 5.19 -2.86 -3.02
N MET A 93 4.72 -3.96 -3.62
CA MET A 93 5.39 -4.65 -4.72
C MET A 93 5.46 -3.83 -6.02
N LEU A 94 4.50 -2.92 -6.23
CA LEU A 94 4.44 -2.05 -7.41
C LEU A 94 5.50 -0.95 -7.39
N LEU A 95 6.08 -0.68 -6.22
CA LEU A 95 7.07 0.37 -6.06
C LEU A 95 8.46 -0.12 -6.44
N THR A 96 9.18 0.71 -7.20
CA THR A 96 10.62 0.52 -7.45
C THR A 96 11.42 0.66 -6.16
N GLY A 97 12.65 0.12 -6.15
CA GLY A 97 13.56 0.29 -5.01
C GLY A 97 13.82 1.77 -4.68
N GLU A 98 13.85 2.63 -5.69
CA GLU A 98 14.01 4.08 -5.52
C GLU A 98 12.79 4.72 -4.84
N GLN A 99 11.58 4.40 -5.30
CA GLN A 99 10.34 4.87 -4.68
C GLN A 99 10.23 4.41 -3.22
N ARG A 100 10.59 3.15 -2.92
CA ARG A 100 10.62 2.66 -1.53
C ARG A 100 11.64 3.41 -0.68
N ARG A 101 12.85 3.68 -1.21
CA ARG A 101 13.86 4.49 -0.52
C ARG A 101 13.36 5.91 -0.27
N ALA A 102 12.71 6.54 -1.26
CA ALA A 102 12.14 7.88 -1.12
C ALA A 102 11.09 7.96 0.01
N VAL A 103 10.26 6.93 0.18
CA VAL A 103 9.31 6.81 1.30
C VAL A 103 10.03 6.76 2.65
N VAL A 104 11.14 6.03 2.75
CA VAL A 104 11.91 5.85 4.00
C VAL A 104 12.72 7.10 4.36
N TYR A 105 13.44 7.66 3.40
CA TYR A 105 14.36 8.77 3.61
C TYR A 105 13.70 10.14 3.46
N GLY A 106 12.42 10.19 3.08
CA GLY A 106 11.65 11.41 3.00
C GLY A 106 11.97 12.30 1.80
N ASN A 107 12.90 11.91 0.94
CA ASN A 107 13.23 12.65 -0.28
C ASN A 107 12.01 12.64 -1.20
N ALA A 108 11.50 13.82 -1.53
CA ALA A 108 10.51 13.96 -2.58
C ALA A 108 11.16 13.47 -3.89
N LEU A 109 10.60 12.43 -4.49
CA LEU A 109 10.84 12.18 -5.90
C LEU A 109 10.22 13.36 -6.65
N VAL A 110 11.08 14.28 -7.10
CA VAL A 110 10.71 15.23 -8.13
C VAL A 110 10.37 14.37 -9.34
N ALA A 111 9.09 14.31 -9.68
CA ALA A 111 8.66 13.70 -10.93
C ALA A 111 9.33 14.51 -12.06
N ALA A 112 10.26 13.88 -12.77
CA ALA A 112 10.66 14.31 -14.10
C ALA A 112 9.55 13.96 -15.10
#